data_AF-A0A5B7C9J7-F1
#
_entry.id   AF-A0A5B7C9J7-F1
#
_cell.length_a   1.000
_cell.length_b   1.000
_cell.length_c   1.000
_cell.angle_alpha   90.00
_cell.angle_beta   90.00
_cell.angle_gamma   90.00
#
_symmetry.space_group_name_H-M   'P 1'
#
loop_
_entity.id
_entity.type
_entity.pdbx_description
1 polymer ?
#
loop_
_entity_poly.entity_id
_entity_poly.type
_entity_poly.pdbx_seq_one_letter_code
_entity_poly.pdbx_strand_id
1 'polypeptide(L)'
;DEHTSLAEWAWRRFGEGDSIVDALDEKIKEACYLEEMTSVFKLGLMCTSTLPSSRPSMKEVLKILCRHSPVEGYGGKKAGSEYDVAPLLGSGKYLSSYKCSKKLSEEDDDDDNLVYSV
;
A
#
# COMPACT_ATOMS: atom_id res chain seq x y z
N ASP A 1 -30.01 0.16 -11.13
CA ASP A 1 -29.70 0.25 -9.71
C ASP A 1 -28.95 1.56 -9.51
N GLU A 2 -29.65 2.61 -9.11
CA GLU A 2 -29.17 4.01 -9.18
C GLU A 2 -28.30 4.40 -7.97
N HIS A 3 -28.03 3.45 -7.07
CA HIS A 3 -27.32 3.66 -5.80
C HIS A 3 -26.19 2.65 -5.52
N THR A 4 -25.91 1.71 -6.42
CA THR A 4 -24.86 0.70 -6.22
C THR A 4 -23.49 1.30 -6.52
N SER A 5 -22.52 1.11 -5.60
CA SER A 5 -21.14 1.50 -5.89
C SER A 5 -20.52 0.63 -6.99
N LEU A 6 -19.51 1.14 -7.71
CA LEU A 6 -18.84 0.37 -8.76
C LEU A 6 -18.26 -0.96 -8.24
N ALA A 7 -17.70 -0.97 -7.04
CA ALA A 7 -17.16 -2.17 -6.42
C ALA A 7 -18.25 -3.20 -6.14
N GLU A 8 -19.39 -2.78 -5.59
CA GLU A 8 -20.52 -3.65 -5.31
C GLU A 8 -21.13 -4.22 -6.60
N TRP A 9 -21.26 -3.40 -7.64
CA TRP A 9 -21.68 -3.85 -8.97
C TRP A 9 -20.73 -4.92 -9.53
N ALA A 10 -19.41 -4.70 -9.42
CA ALA A 10 -18.39 -5.63 -9.92
C ALA A 10 -18.39 -6.97 -9.16
N TRP A 11 -18.57 -6.94 -7.84
CA TRP A 11 -18.70 -8.15 -7.01
C TRP A 11 -19.94 -8.96 -7.38
N ARG A 12 -21.09 -8.31 -7.61
CA ARG A 12 -22.32 -8.98 -8.04
C ARG A 12 -22.12 -9.68 -9.37
N ARG A 13 -21.57 -8.97 -10.36
CA ARG A 13 -21.26 -9.53 -11.69
C ARG A 13 -20.33 -10.76 -11.59
N PHE A 14 -19.33 -10.70 -10.72
CA PHE A 14 -18.42 -11.83 -10.50
C PHE A 14 -19.11 -13.04 -9.84
N GLY A 15 -20.07 -12.83 -8.94
CA GLY A 15 -20.78 -13.89 -8.23
C GLY A 15 -21.93 -14.54 -9.03
N GLU A 16 -22.51 -13.83 -9.99
CA GLU A 16 -23.63 -14.31 -10.83
C GLU A 16 -23.20 -15.31 -11.91
N GLY A 17 -21.89 -15.61 -12.01
CA GLY A 17 -21.34 -16.51 -13.03
C GLY A 17 -21.22 -15.84 -14.40
N ASP A 18 -21.44 -14.54 -14.47
CA ASP A 18 -21.23 -13.76 -15.68
C ASP A 18 -19.75 -13.71 -16.06
N SER A 19 -19.49 -13.61 -17.36
CA SER A 19 -18.14 -13.48 -17.86
C SER A 19 -17.55 -12.14 -17.42
N ILE A 20 -16.39 -12.17 -16.76
CA ILE A 20 -15.59 -10.96 -16.46
C ILE A 20 -15.35 -10.14 -17.74
N VAL A 21 -15.21 -10.82 -18.87
CA VAL A 21 -14.98 -10.21 -20.18
C VAL A 21 -16.09 -9.21 -20.55
N ASP A 22 -17.32 -9.43 -20.10
CA ASP A 22 -18.46 -8.54 -20.36
C ASP A 22 -18.47 -7.30 -19.47
N ALA A 23 -17.69 -7.31 -18.39
CA ALA A 23 -17.51 -6.17 -17.48
C ALA A 23 -16.34 -5.26 -17.90
N LEU A 24 -15.54 -5.66 -18.89
CA LEU A 24 -14.40 -4.89 -19.37
C LEU A 24 -14.85 -3.75 -20.28
N ASP A 25 -14.12 -2.63 -20.25
CA ASP A 25 -14.38 -1.50 -21.13
C ASP A 25 -14.07 -1.86 -22.59
N GLU A 26 -15.09 -1.82 -23.43
CA GLU A 26 -15.04 -2.17 -24.85
C GLU A 26 -14.00 -1.36 -25.65
N LYS A 27 -13.63 -0.15 -25.21
CA LYS A 27 -12.64 0.68 -25.90
C LYS A 27 -11.20 0.16 -25.77
N ILE A 28 -10.93 -0.68 -24.78
CA ILE A 28 -9.60 -1.22 -24.48
C ILE A 28 -9.57 -2.75 -24.46
N LYS A 29 -10.70 -3.39 -24.79
CA LYS A 29 -10.91 -4.84 -24.78
C LYS A 29 -10.31 -5.49 -26.03
N GLU A 30 -8.99 -5.55 -26.06
CA GLU A 30 -8.25 -6.26 -27.11
C GLU A 30 -8.00 -7.71 -26.71
N ALA A 31 -8.10 -8.64 -27.66
CA ALA A 31 -7.98 -10.07 -27.40
C ALA A 31 -6.63 -10.46 -26.76
N CYS A 32 -5.55 -9.73 -27.10
CA CYS A 32 -4.21 -9.94 -26.57
C CYS A 32 -4.06 -9.54 -25.09
N TYR A 33 -4.98 -8.74 -24.53
CA TYR A 33 -4.92 -8.27 -23.14
C TYR A 33 -5.99 -8.89 -22.24
N LEU A 34 -6.82 -9.80 -22.75
CA LEU A 34 -7.94 -10.34 -21.98
C LEU A 34 -7.50 -11.07 -20.70
N GLU A 35 -6.36 -11.74 -20.73
CA GLU A 35 -5.82 -12.43 -19.55
C GLU A 35 -5.36 -11.43 -18.48
N GLU A 36 -4.60 -10.42 -18.89
CA GLU A 36 -4.11 -9.32 -18.05
C GLU A 36 -5.28 -8.54 -17.46
N MET A 37 -6.24 -8.12 -18.29
CA MET A 37 -7.43 -7.38 -17.87
C MET A 37 -8.27 -8.19 -16.89
N THR A 38 -8.46 -9.49 -17.14
CA THR A 38 -9.18 -10.38 -16.22
C THR A 38 -8.42 -10.50 -14.88
N SER A 39 -7.10 -10.57 -14.91
CA SER A 39 -6.26 -10.66 -13.72
C SER A 39 -6.33 -9.37 -12.88
N VAL A 40 -6.26 -8.20 -13.54
CA VAL A 40 -6.40 -6.89 -12.90
C VAL A 40 -7.81 -6.69 -12.36
N PHE A 41 -8.86 -7.15 -13.06
CA PHE A 41 -10.23 -7.09 -12.57
C PHE A 41 -10.38 -7.86 -11.24
N LYS A 42 -9.89 -9.10 -11.19
CA LYS A 42 -9.89 -9.92 -9.96
C LYS A 42 -9.08 -9.27 -8.84
N LEU A 43 -7.94 -8.65 -9.17
CA LEU A 43 -7.15 -7.88 -8.20
C LEU A 43 -7.93 -6.68 -7.65
N GLY A 44 -8.66 -5.97 -8.49
CA GLY A 44 -9.55 -4.87 -8.10
C GLY A 44 -10.63 -5.33 -7.12
N LEU A 45 -11.25 -6.50 -7.34
CA LEU A 45 -12.19 -7.10 -6.40
C LEU A 45 -11.53 -7.33 -5.03
N MET A 46 -10.37 -8.00 -4.99
CA MET A 46 -9.66 -8.26 -3.74
C MET A 46 -9.31 -6.97 -2.98
N CYS A 47 -8.81 -5.94 -3.69
CA CYS A 47 -8.48 -4.63 -3.11
C CYS A 47 -9.70 -3.91 -2.53
N THR A 48 -10.88 -4.14 -3.10
CA THR A 48 -12.14 -3.51 -2.69
C THR A 48 -13.02 -4.42 -1.82
N SER A 49 -12.46 -5.51 -1.29
CA SER A 49 -13.18 -6.40 -0.37
C SER A 49 -13.72 -5.62 0.84
N THR A 50 -14.94 -5.95 1.24
CA THR A 50 -15.62 -5.34 2.39
C THR A 50 -14.87 -5.59 3.68
N LEU A 51 -14.28 -6.79 3.83
CA LEU A 51 -13.46 -7.15 4.98
C LEU A 51 -12.02 -6.64 4.78
N PRO A 52 -11.50 -5.75 5.65
CA PRO A 52 -10.16 -5.20 5.48
C PRO A 52 -9.05 -6.25 5.50
N SER A 53 -9.21 -7.33 6.28
CA SER A 53 -8.22 -8.42 6.38
C SER A 53 -8.15 -9.29 5.12
N SER A 54 -9.13 -9.23 4.22
CA SER A 54 -9.10 -9.93 2.93
C SER A 54 -8.40 -9.12 1.83
N ARG A 55 -8.06 -7.85 2.09
CA ARG A 55 -7.39 -7.00 1.11
C ARG A 55 -5.90 -7.35 1.05
N PRO A 56 -5.31 -7.48 -0.14
CA PRO A 56 -3.89 -7.74 -0.26
C PRO A 56 -3.08 -6.54 0.23
N SER A 57 -1.87 -6.80 0.74
CA SER A 57 -0.90 -5.74 0.99
C SER A 57 -0.46 -5.10 -0.33
N MET A 58 -0.03 -3.83 -0.28
CA MET A 58 0.44 -3.15 -1.49
C MET A 58 1.65 -3.85 -2.13
N LYS A 59 2.47 -4.56 -1.34
CA LYS A 59 3.56 -5.41 -1.83
C LYS A 59 3.04 -6.55 -2.72
N GLU A 60 1.95 -7.19 -2.34
CA GLU A 60 1.32 -8.26 -3.10
C GLU A 60 0.64 -7.72 -4.36
N VAL A 61 -0.05 -6.59 -4.25
CA VAL A 61 -0.66 -5.87 -5.40
C VAL A 61 0.40 -5.59 -6.48
N LEU A 62 1.53 -4.98 -6.10
CA LEU A 62 2.62 -4.69 -7.03
C LEU A 62 3.21 -5.96 -7.65
N LYS A 63 3.39 -7.02 -6.86
CA LYS A 63 3.91 -8.30 -7.37
C LYS A 63 3.02 -8.88 -8.48
N ILE A 64 1.69 -8.75 -8.34
CA ILE A 64 0.75 -9.22 -9.35
C ILE A 64 0.80 -8.32 -10.59
N LEU A 65 0.75 -6.99 -10.42
CA LEU A 65 0.78 -6.04 -11.53
C LEU A 65 2.07 -6.14 -12.35
N CYS A 66 3.24 -6.22 -11.71
CA CYS A 66 4.53 -6.34 -12.39
C CYS A 66 4.70 -7.66 -13.16
N ARG A 67 3.88 -8.68 -12.87
CA ARG A 67 3.91 -9.94 -13.64
C ARG A 67 3.34 -9.77 -15.05
N HIS A 68 2.56 -8.73 -15.27
CA HIS A 68 1.91 -8.41 -16.55
C HIS A 68 2.54 -7.22 -17.26
N SER A 69 3.55 -6.56 -16.67
CA SER A 69 4.36 -5.56 -17.38
C SER A 69 5.39 -6.26 -18.28
N PRO A 70 5.55 -5.85 -19.55
CA PRO A 70 6.73 -6.22 -20.32
C PRO A 70 7.95 -5.73 -19.53
N VAL A 71 8.79 -6.64 -19.05
CA VAL A 71 10.05 -6.27 -18.43
C VAL A 71 10.96 -5.77 -19.55
N GLU A 72 10.85 -4.50 -19.88
CA GLU A 72 11.92 -3.79 -20.58
C GLU A 72 13.05 -3.57 -19.56
N GLY A 73 13.91 -4.58 -19.44
CA GLY A 73 15.31 -4.43 -19.08
C GLY A 73 15.65 -3.52 -17.89
N TYR A 74 15.12 -3.78 -16.69
CA TYR A 74 15.86 -3.40 -15.49
C TYR A 74 16.97 -4.43 -15.23
N GLY A 75 18.00 -4.37 -16.08
CA GLY A 75 19.35 -4.86 -15.80
C GLY A 75 20.00 -4.03 -14.70
N GLY A 76 19.42 -4.01 -13.51
CA GLY A 76 20.04 -3.49 -12.31
C GLY A 76 20.86 -4.62 -11.68
N LYS A 77 22.16 -4.61 -11.92
CA LYS A 77 23.14 -5.39 -11.16
C LYS A 77 22.78 -5.29 -9.67
N LYS A 78 22.49 -6.41 -9.01
CA LYS A 78 22.58 -6.49 -7.54
C LYS A 78 24.07 -6.46 -7.17
N ALA A 79 24.67 -5.28 -7.26
CA ALA A 79 25.81 -4.95 -6.40
C ALA A 79 25.18 -4.43 -5.11
N GLY A 80 25.47 -5.09 -3.99
CA GLY A 80 24.94 -4.68 -2.69
C GLY A 80 25.23 -3.20 -2.44
N SER A 81 24.18 -2.41 -2.31
CA SER A 81 24.27 -1.12 -1.63
C SER A 81 23.88 -1.39 -0.19
N GLU A 82 24.90 -1.49 0.65
CA GLU A 82 24.81 -1.20 2.06
C GLU A 82 23.93 0.03 2.28
N TYR A 83 22.94 -0.10 3.17
CA TYR A 83 22.22 1.04 3.72
C TYR A 83 23.16 1.69 4.73
N ASP A 84 23.99 2.63 4.28
CA ASP A 84 24.78 3.46 5.19
C ASP A 84 23.81 4.44 5.88
N VAL A 85 23.40 4.11 7.11
CA VAL A 85 22.58 4.96 7.96
C VAL A 85 23.48 6.01 8.64
N ALA A 86 24.24 6.81 7.87
CA ALA A 86 24.96 8.00 8.35
C ALA A 86 25.59 8.77 7.17
N PRO A 87 25.64 10.13 7.20
CA PRO A 87 25.93 10.95 8.37
C PRO A 87 24.78 11.91 8.71
N LEU A 88 23.85 11.43 9.52
CA LEU A 88 22.99 12.34 10.31
C LEU A 88 23.76 13.03 11.45
N LEU A 89 25.08 12.80 11.54
CA LEU A 89 25.97 13.39 12.52
C LEU A 89 27.15 14.07 11.81
N GLY A 90 27.09 15.40 11.70
CA GLY A 90 28.24 16.19 12.10
C GLY A 90 29.02 16.95 11.02
N SER A 91 28.40 17.89 10.33
CA SER A 91 29.09 19.13 9.92
C SER A 91 28.66 20.30 10.82
N GLY A 92 29.16 20.24 12.06
CA GLY A 92 29.61 21.34 12.94
C GLY A 92 29.02 22.76 12.90
N LYS A 93 27.76 23.01 12.53
CA LYS A 93 27.13 24.35 12.67
C LYS A 93 25.71 24.36 13.24
N TYR A 94 25.00 23.23 13.22
CA TYR A 94 23.62 23.14 13.71
C TYR A 94 23.49 23.08 15.24
N LEU A 95 24.60 22.76 15.93
CA LEU A 95 24.63 22.55 17.38
C LEU A 95 24.61 23.85 18.21
N SER A 96 24.86 25.01 17.57
CA SER A 96 24.97 26.29 18.28
C SER A 96 23.62 26.89 18.66
N SER A 97 22.53 26.49 18.01
CA SER A 97 21.26 27.21 18.09
C SER A 97 20.37 26.82 19.28
N TYR A 98 20.67 25.72 19.97
CA TYR A 98 19.85 25.26 21.10
C TYR A 98 20.47 25.56 22.48
N LYS A 99 21.62 26.25 22.55
CA LYS A 99 22.15 26.76 23.83
C LYS A 99 21.55 28.12 24.18
N CYS A 100 20.25 28.13 24.46
CA CYS A 100 19.55 29.16 25.23
C CYS A 100 18.19 28.56 25.64
N SER A 101 18.08 27.75 26.70
CA SER A 101 18.03 28.24 28.07
C SER A 101 18.20 27.10 29.09
N LYS A 102 19.14 27.25 30.03
CA LYS A 102 19.03 27.04 31.50
C LYS A 102 17.59 26.68 31.99
N LYS A 103 17.27 25.75 32.92
CA LYS A 103 17.92 25.02 34.06
C LYS A 103 17.06 23.75 34.36
N LEU A 104 17.56 22.55 34.73
CA LEU A 104 18.17 22.05 35.99
C LEU A 104 17.21 21.98 37.22
N SER A 105 16.69 20.77 37.50
CA SER A 105 16.45 20.08 38.81
C SER A 105 15.43 18.94 38.57
N GLU A 106 15.78 17.65 38.61
CA GLU A 106 15.88 16.77 39.80
C GLU A 106 14.53 16.51 40.52
N GLU A 107 14.12 15.23 40.48
CA GLU A 107 13.33 14.41 41.43
C GLU A 107 11.92 14.84 41.92
N ASP A 108 10.91 13.95 41.73
CA ASP A 108 10.09 13.28 42.78
C ASP A 108 8.71 12.76 42.28
N ASP A 109 8.23 11.69 42.94
CA ASP A 109 7.08 10.79 42.73
C ASP A 109 5.67 11.42 42.53
N ASP A 110 4.74 10.68 41.89
CA ASP A 110 3.44 10.29 42.47
C ASP A 110 2.54 9.48 41.49
N ASP A 111 1.85 8.50 42.07
CA ASP A 111 0.90 7.51 41.55
C ASP A 111 -0.41 8.14 41.00
N ASP A 112 -1.05 7.55 39.98
CA ASP A 112 -2.52 7.40 39.99
C ASP A 112 -3.06 6.51 38.86
N ASN A 113 -3.59 5.38 39.32
CA ASN A 113 -4.44 4.38 38.68
C ASN A 113 -5.73 4.95 38.02
N LEU A 114 -6.03 4.54 36.79
CA LEU A 114 -7.43 4.41 36.35
C LEU A 114 -7.63 3.27 35.34
N VAL A 115 -8.04 2.14 35.90
CA VAL A 115 -8.87 1.07 35.31
C VAL A 115 -9.78 1.52 34.15
N TYR A 116 -9.68 0.81 33.02
CA TYR A 116 -10.80 0.61 32.08
C TYR A 116 -11.12 -0.88 32.04
N SER A 117 -12.32 -1.25 32.46
CA SER A 117 -12.81 -2.62 32.53
C SER A 117 -13.13 -3.21 31.14
N VAL A 118 -12.66 -4.44 30.90
CA VAL A 118 -13.41 -5.58 30.32
C VAL A 118 -12.93 -6.84 31.01
#